data_AF-A0A841KE18-F1
#
_entry.id   AF-A0A841KE18-F1
#
_cell.length_a   1.000
_cell.length_b   1.000
_cell.length_c   1.000
_cell.angle_alpha   90.00
_cell.angle_beta   90.00
_cell.angle_gamma   90.00
#
_symmetry.space_group_name_H-M   'P 1'
#
loop_
_entity.id
_entity.type
_entity.pdbx_description
1 polymer ?
#
loop_
_entity_poly.entity_id
_entity_poly.type
_entity_poly.pdbx_seq_one_letter_code
_entity_poly.pdbx_strand_id
1 'polypeptide(L)'
;MRRMFIGMSQEKLGESLGLTFQQVQKYEKGTNRIGASRLQQIAKVLGVPVEFFFDGAPTADGVPSGGFAEAPSSSYVSDFLSTNEGVQLTKAFIRIKDAKVRRRIVDLVVALADLEGEEG
;
A
#
# COMPACT_ATOMS: atom_id res chain seq x y z
N MET A 1 -3.79 -2.06 0.46
CA MET A 1 -3.78 -1.59 -0.95
C MET A 1 -3.61 -2.64 -2.05
N ARG A 2 -3.50 -3.95 -1.73
CA ARG A 2 -3.47 -5.03 -2.75
C ARG A 2 -4.61 -4.96 -3.77
N ARG A 3 -5.81 -4.55 -3.36
CA ARG A 3 -6.99 -4.34 -4.20
C ARG A 3 -6.70 -3.47 -5.44
N MET A 4 -6.02 -2.34 -5.26
CA MET A 4 -5.74 -1.40 -6.35
C MET A 4 -4.75 -2.00 -7.37
N PHE A 5 -3.78 -2.78 -6.90
CA PHE A 5 -2.83 -3.50 -7.76
C PHE A 5 -3.52 -4.47 -8.71
N ILE A 6 -4.53 -5.19 -8.23
CA ILE A 6 -5.31 -6.13 -9.05
C ILE A 6 -6.48 -5.46 -9.79
N GLY A 7 -6.60 -4.13 -9.72
CA GLY A 7 -7.65 -3.38 -10.43
C GLY A 7 -9.07 -3.63 -9.88
N MET A 8 -9.20 -4.04 -8.62
CA MET A 8 -10.49 -4.28 -7.99
C MET A 8 -11.04 -2.97 -7.38
N SER A 9 -12.34 -2.68 -7.51
CA SER A 9 -12.99 -1.51 -6.88
C SER A 9 -13.39 -1.79 -5.42
N GLN A 10 -13.61 -0.75 -4.61
CA GLN A 10 -14.10 -0.92 -3.23
C GLN A 10 -15.49 -1.56 -3.19
N GLU A 11 -16.35 -1.22 -4.15
CA GLU A 11 -17.67 -1.84 -4.34
C GLU A 11 -17.53 -3.34 -4.59
N LYS A 12 -16.66 -3.76 -5.51
CA LYS A 12 -16.44 -5.18 -5.83
C LYS A 12 -15.89 -5.97 -4.64
N LEU A 13 -15.01 -5.36 -3.84
CA LEU A 13 -14.54 -5.96 -2.59
C LEU A 13 -15.67 -6.04 -1.55
N GLY A 14 -16.50 -5.00 -1.46
CA GLY A 14 -17.66 -4.96 -0.59
C GLY A 14 -18.67 -6.07 -0.91
N GLU A 15 -19.06 -6.20 -2.18
CA GLU A 15 -19.92 -7.28 -2.68
C GLU A 15 -19.38 -8.66 -2.31
N SER A 16 -18.07 -8.88 -2.51
CA SER A 16 -17.41 -10.16 -2.18
C SER A 16 -17.40 -10.48 -0.67
N LEU A 17 -17.59 -9.47 0.17
CA LEU A 17 -17.57 -9.60 1.64
C LEU A 17 -18.95 -9.44 2.28
N GLY A 18 -19.98 -9.11 1.50
CA GLY A 18 -21.31 -8.74 1.99
C GLY A 18 -21.31 -7.41 2.76
N LEU A 19 -20.49 -6.44 2.32
CA LEU A 19 -20.29 -5.14 2.95
C LEU A 19 -20.56 -3.99 1.96
N THR A 20 -20.87 -2.82 2.48
CA THR A 20 -20.98 -1.60 1.65
C THR A 20 -19.59 -1.08 1.26
N PHE A 21 -19.51 -0.31 0.16
CA PHE A 21 -18.27 0.36 -0.24
C PHE A 21 -17.72 1.25 0.90
N GLN A 22 -18.61 1.92 1.64
CA GLN A 22 -18.24 2.78 2.76
C GLN A 22 -17.58 1.99 3.89
N GLN A 23 -18.05 0.76 4.17
CA GLN A 23 -17.44 -0.08 5.18
C GLN A 23 -16.05 -0.55 4.76
N VAL A 24 -15.87 -0.89 3.48
CA VAL A 24 -14.55 -1.19 2.91
C VAL A 24 -13.64 0.05 3.01
N GLN A 25 -14.14 1.24 2.72
CA GLN A 25 -13.38 2.48 2.87
C GLN A 25 -12.93 2.72 4.32
N LYS A 26 -13.79 2.44 5.32
CA LYS A 26 -13.42 2.53 6.74
C LYS A 26 -12.34 1.53 7.14
N TYR A 27 -12.35 0.33 6.56
CA TYR A 27 -11.27 -0.65 6.73
C TYR A 27 -9.97 -0.17 6.09
N GLU A 28 -10.01 0.34 4.85
CA GLU A 28 -8.82 0.86 4.16
C GLU A 28 -8.23 2.09 4.84
N LYS A 29 -9.05 2.92 5.51
CA LYS A 29 -8.62 4.08 6.31
C LYS A 29 -8.23 3.74 7.75
N GLY A 30 -8.39 2.48 8.18
CA GLY A 30 -8.12 2.07 9.57
C GLY A 30 -9.08 2.65 10.62
N THR A 31 -10.15 3.34 10.23
CA THR A 31 -11.13 3.91 11.18
C THR A 31 -12.01 2.85 11.81
N ASN A 32 -12.15 1.70 11.16
CA ASN A 32 -12.79 0.51 11.71
C ASN A 32 -11.78 -0.64 11.87
N ARG A 33 -11.73 -1.24 13.06
CA ARG A 33 -10.95 -2.46 13.29
C ARG A 33 -11.54 -3.64 12.51
N ILE A 34 -10.64 -4.52 12.07
CA ILE A 34 -10.98 -5.74 11.34
C ILE A 34 -10.70 -6.93 12.26
N GLY A 35 -11.71 -7.77 12.51
CA GLY A 35 -11.51 -9.02 13.24
C GLY A 35 -10.78 -10.06 12.40
N ALA A 36 -10.08 -11.00 13.04
CA ALA A 36 -9.23 -12.01 12.37
C ALA A 36 -9.98 -12.82 11.29
N SER A 37 -11.22 -13.26 11.57
CA SER A 37 -12.06 -13.97 10.59
C SER A 37 -12.33 -13.13 9.33
N ARG A 38 -12.57 -11.82 9.51
CA ARG A 38 -12.78 -10.90 8.39
C ARG A 38 -11.50 -10.66 7.61
N LEU A 39 -10.37 -10.53 8.30
CA LEU A 39 -9.05 -10.39 7.66
C LEU A 39 -8.72 -11.60 6.78
N GLN A 40 -9.04 -12.82 7.25
CA GLN A 40 -8.88 -14.05 6.47
C GLN A 40 -9.74 -14.05 5.19
N GLN A 41 -10.98 -13.58 5.26
CA GLN A 41 -11.85 -13.45 4.09
C GLN A 41 -11.29 -12.43 3.09
N ILE A 42 -10.81 -11.30 3.58
CA ILE A 42 -10.17 -10.26 2.75
C ILE A 42 -8.93 -10.83 2.04
N ALA A 43 -8.09 -11.59 2.74
CA ALA A 43 -6.93 -12.25 2.17
C ALA A 43 -7.31 -13.18 1.00
N LYS A 44 -8.35 -14.00 1.21
CA LYS A 44 -8.88 -14.91 0.19
C LYS A 44 -9.39 -14.16 -1.05
N VAL A 45 -10.16 -13.08 -0.88
CA VAL A 45 -10.67 -12.29 -2.01
C VAL A 45 -9.54 -11.60 -2.78
N LEU A 46 -8.50 -11.15 -2.08
CA LEU A 46 -7.34 -10.48 -2.68
C LEU A 46 -6.29 -11.44 -3.24
N GLY A 47 -6.46 -12.75 -3.05
CA GLY A 47 -5.54 -13.78 -3.54
C GLY A 47 -4.15 -13.68 -2.91
N VAL A 48 -4.07 -13.36 -1.62
CA VAL A 48 -2.81 -13.26 -0.86
C VAL A 48 -2.90 -14.09 0.42
N PRO A 49 -1.76 -14.57 0.96
CA PRO A 49 -1.70 -15.13 2.32
C PRO A 49 -2.14 -14.08 3.35
N VAL A 50 -2.64 -14.49 4.52
CA VAL A 50 -3.11 -13.55 5.55
C VAL A 50 -1.95 -12.77 6.17
N GLU A 51 -0.76 -13.38 6.18
CA GLU A 51 0.53 -12.84 6.57
C GLU A 51 0.89 -11.57 5.79
N PHE A 52 0.36 -11.42 4.56
CA PHE A 52 0.55 -10.23 3.74
C PHE A 52 0.12 -8.93 4.46
N PHE A 53 -0.89 -8.99 5.32
CA PHE A 53 -1.35 -7.81 6.07
C PHE A 53 -0.50 -7.47 7.30
N PHE A 54 0.46 -8.33 7.64
CA PHE A 54 1.38 -8.16 8.75
C PHE A 54 2.82 -7.89 8.28
N ASP A 55 3.07 -7.95 6.97
CA ASP A 55 4.37 -7.62 6.39
C ASP A 55 4.68 -6.13 6.63
N GLY A 56 5.77 -5.84 7.34
CA GLY A 56 6.11 -4.49 7.81
C GLY A 56 5.34 -4.00 9.05
N ALA A 57 4.46 -4.81 9.64
CA ALA A 57 3.86 -4.51 10.94
C ALA A 57 4.92 -4.68 12.06
N PRO A 58 4.88 -3.88 13.13
CA PRO A 58 5.76 -4.07 14.27
C PRO A 58 5.57 -5.49 14.83
N THR A 59 6.62 -6.31 14.73
CA THR A 59 6.63 -7.64 15.34
C THR A 59 6.65 -7.49 16.86
N ALA A 60 5.81 -8.26 17.56
CA ALA A 60 5.71 -8.24 19.03
C ALA A 60 7.03 -8.62 19.74
N ASP A 61 8.01 -9.17 19.03
CA ASP A 61 9.34 -9.51 19.55
C ASP A 61 10.30 -8.32 19.70
N GLY A 62 9.85 -7.11 19.41
CA GLY A 62 10.59 -5.88 19.69
C GLY A 62 9.69 -4.91 20.41
N VAL A 63 9.53 -5.07 21.73
CA VAL A 63 8.99 -4.01 22.59
C VAL A 63 9.96 -2.83 22.52
N PRO A 64 9.62 -1.69 21.89
CA PRO A 64 10.30 -0.45 22.21
C PRO A 64 9.54 0.09 23.43
N SER A 65 10.15 -0.03 24.60
CA SER A 65 9.78 0.86 25.70
C SER A 65 10.06 2.30 25.23
N GLY A 66 9.07 2.94 24.62
CA GLY A 66 9.14 4.34 24.21
C GLY A 66 8.55 4.64 22.84
N GLY A 67 7.33 5.20 22.83
CA GLY A 67 6.85 6.08 21.76
C GLY A 67 6.26 5.42 20.52
N PHE A 68 5.03 5.81 20.19
CA PHE A 68 4.40 5.60 18.88
C PHE A 68 5.18 6.33 17.77
N ALA A 69 6.24 5.72 17.27
CA ALA A 69 6.84 6.11 16.00
C ALA A 69 6.76 4.90 15.07
N GLU A 70 5.82 4.92 14.12
CA GLU A 70 5.91 4.06 12.94
C GLU A 70 7.27 4.29 12.27
N ALA A 71 7.93 3.21 11.83
CA ALA A 71 9.12 3.34 11.02
C ALA A 71 8.77 4.15 9.75
N PRO A 72 9.46 5.26 9.46
CA PRO A 72 9.08 6.19 8.40
C PRO A 72 8.98 5.53 7.02
N SER A 73 9.73 4.46 6.78
CA SER A 73 9.72 3.72 5.50
C SER A 73 8.38 3.04 5.16
N SER A 74 7.62 2.59 6.15
CA SER A 74 6.31 1.93 5.92
C SER A 74 5.23 2.96 5.56
N SER A 75 5.28 4.13 6.21
CA SER A 75 4.39 5.25 5.96
C SER A 75 4.55 5.79 4.53
N TYR A 76 5.77 6.03 4.05
CA TYR A 76 5.98 6.54 2.69
C TYR A 76 5.48 5.61 1.59
N VAL A 77 5.67 4.30 1.73
CA VAL A 77 5.18 3.31 0.74
C VAL A 77 3.65 3.26 0.76
N SER A 78 3.04 3.31 1.94
CA SER A 78 1.59 3.36 2.09
C SER A 78 1.03 4.64 1.45
N ASP A 79 1.56 5.80 1.80
CA ASP A 79 1.11 7.09 1.29
C ASP A 79 1.27 7.18 -0.23
N PHE A 80 2.40 6.73 -0.77
CA PHE A 80 2.64 6.67 -2.21
C PHE A 80 1.59 5.82 -2.93
N LEU A 81 1.34 4.61 -2.45
CA LEU A 81 0.36 3.71 -3.07
C LEU A 81 -1.09 4.19 -2.90
N SER A 82 -1.35 5.10 -1.96
CA SER A 82 -2.69 5.67 -1.76
C SER A 82 -3.08 6.65 -2.86
N THR A 83 -2.11 7.15 -3.62
CA THR A 83 -2.31 8.05 -4.76
C THR A 83 -2.61 7.29 -6.05
N ASN A 84 -3.37 7.91 -6.95
CA ASN A 84 -3.64 7.33 -8.27
C ASN A 84 -2.35 7.24 -9.11
N GLU A 85 -1.50 8.25 -8.99
CA GLU A 85 -0.19 8.38 -9.64
C GLU A 85 0.74 7.27 -9.18
N GLY A 86 0.82 7.01 -7.87
CA GLY A 86 1.69 5.97 -7.31
C GLY A 86 1.30 4.56 -7.73
N VAL A 87 0.00 4.26 -7.80
CA VAL A 87 -0.48 2.98 -8.33
C VAL A 87 -0.20 2.85 -9.83
N GLN A 88 -0.44 3.89 -10.62
CA GLN A 88 -0.16 3.87 -12.06
C GLN A 88 1.33 3.71 -12.34
N LEU A 89 2.18 4.49 -11.66
CA LEU A 89 3.63 4.42 -11.77
C LEU A 89 4.12 3.04 -11.39
N THR A 90 3.66 2.46 -10.27
CA THR A 90 4.07 1.11 -9.87
C THR A 90 3.67 0.07 -10.92
N LYS A 91 2.42 0.10 -11.42
CA LYS A 91 1.94 -0.83 -12.46
C LYS A 91 2.71 -0.70 -13.77
N ALA A 92 3.07 0.52 -14.18
CA ALA A 92 3.87 0.75 -15.37
C ALA A 92 5.31 0.27 -15.17
N PHE A 93 5.92 0.61 -14.03
CA PHE A 93 7.32 0.32 -13.72
C PHE A 93 7.60 -1.19 -13.64
N ILE A 94 6.71 -1.99 -13.05
CA ILE A 94 6.88 -3.45 -12.98
C ILE A 94 6.84 -4.15 -14.34
N ARG A 95 6.25 -3.53 -15.38
CA ARG A 95 6.20 -4.09 -16.74
C ARG A 95 7.51 -3.89 -17.51
N ILE A 96 8.42 -3.07 -16.99
CA ILE A 96 9.70 -2.75 -17.61
C ILE A 96 10.70 -3.85 -17.28
N LYS A 97 10.97 -4.72 -18.25
CA LYS A 97 11.90 -5.86 -18.09
C LYS A 97 13.36 -5.42 -18.07
N ASP A 98 13.71 -4.38 -18.81
CA ASP A 98 15.09 -3.88 -18.90
C ASP A 98 15.47 -3.10 -17.62
N ALA A 99 16.48 -3.61 -16.91
CA ALA A 99 17.00 -2.98 -15.70
C ALA A 99 17.63 -1.60 -15.96
N LYS A 100 18.24 -1.39 -17.13
CA LYS A 100 18.83 -0.09 -17.51
C LYS A 100 17.74 0.97 -17.70
N VAL A 101 16.60 0.58 -18.30
CA VAL A 101 15.45 1.48 -18.47
C VAL A 101 14.83 1.83 -17.12
N ARG A 102 14.63 0.84 -16.25
CA ARG A 102 14.16 1.08 -14.87
C ARG A 102 15.08 2.06 -14.13
N ARG A 103 16.40 1.88 -14.26
CA ARG A 103 17.38 2.76 -13.63
C ARG A 103 17.26 4.21 -14.13
N ARG A 104 17.16 4.42 -15.44
CA ARG A 104 16.99 5.76 -16.03
C ARG A 104 15.71 6.47 -15.57
N ILE A 105 14.63 5.73 -15.36
CA ILE A 105 13.37 6.29 -14.85
C ILE A 105 13.53 6.73 -13.39
N VAL A 106 14.19 5.92 -12.57
CA VAL A 106 14.49 6.30 -11.17
C VAL A 106 15.38 7.54 -11.15
N ASP A 107 16.46 7.55 -11.95
CA ASP A 107 17.36 8.70 -12.02
C ASP A 107 16.63 9.98 -12.46
N LEU A 108 15.68 9.89 -13.40
CA LEU A 108 14.83 11.02 -13.81
C LEU A 108 13.93 11.51 -12.68
N VAL A 109 13.24 10.62 -11.98
CA VAL A 109 12.33 10.99 -10.88
C VAL A 109 13.11 11.65 -9.74
N VAL A 110 14.31 11.14 -9.42
CA VAL A 110 15.20 11.75 -8.43
C VAL A 110 15.63 13.14 -8.87
N ALA A 111 16.11 13.29 -10.11
CA ALA A 111 16.54 14.59 -10.62
C ALA A 111 15.42 15.64 -10.59
N LEU A 112 14.19 15.27 -10.92
CA LEU A 112 13.05 16.19 -10.87
C LEU A 112 12.66 16.56 -9.43
N ALA A 113 12.75 15.62 -8.48
CA ALA A 113 12.47 15.88 -7.08
C ALA A 113 13.51 16.79 -6.43
N ASP A 114 14.79 16.63 -6.79
CA ASP A 114 15.88 17.45 -6.27
C ASP A 114 15.82 18.89 -6.83
N LEU A 115 15.32 19.08 -8.06
CA LEU A 115 15.16 20.40 -8.68
C LEU A 115 14.14 21.30 -7.96
N GLU A 116 13.14 20.73 -7.28
CA GLU A 116 12.17 21.51 -6.49
C GLU A 116 12.72 21.96 -5.12
N GLY A 117 13.92 21.49 -4.73
CA GLY A 117 14.57 21.82 -3.47
C GLY A 117 15.57 23.00 -3.52
N GLU A 118 15.89 23.54 -4.70
CA GLU A 118 16.91 24.58 -4.88
C GLU A 118 16.34 25.99 -5.14
N GLU A 119 15.02 26.16 -5.23
CA GLU A 119 14.38 27.50 -5.26
C GLU A 119 14.09 28.00 -3.84
N GLY A 120 15.15 28.38 -3.11
CA GLY A 120 15.11 29.08 -1.82
C GLY A 120 15.83 30.42 -1.88
#